data_AF-A0A9W8HSS4-F1
#
_entry.id   AF-A0A9W8HSS4-F1
#
_cell.length_a   1.000
_cell.length_b   1.000
_cell.length_c   1.000
_cell.angle_alpha   90.00
_cell.angle_beta   90.00
_cell.angle_gamma   90.00
#
_symmetry.space_group_name_H-M   'P 1'
#
loop_
_entity.id
_entity.type
_entity.pdbx_description
1 polymer ?
#
loop_
_entity_poly.entity_id
_entity_poly.type
_entity_poly.pdbx_seq_one_letter_code
_entity_poly.pdbx_strand_id
1 'polypeptide(L)'
;MREYDVPYYLRVAIDKGIRVGLWYDVCADAGEITMTQREDLVQRADPVVLAFDIETTKLPLKFPDASTDMIMMISYMIDGQGYLITNREVVAEDIEDFEYTPTPEFLGPFTIFNEPDERATIQRFFDHICDARPTVLATYNGDSFDWPFVDTRARHYGIDMRAATGWYRDEADEYKSRNCVHMDCLRWVKRDSYLPVGSQGLKAVTTAKLGYNPMEIDPEDMTRFAAEQPQTLAQYSVSDAVATYYLYMKYVHPFIFSLCNIIPLNPDEVLRKGSGTLCETLLMVEAYNANVAIPNKHADPAERSWDGHLVETETYVGGHVEALEAGVFRSDINMHFRVEPEGAQRLLDELDRALKFSIEVESNRRLEDIENYDEIRGQIAARLEDL
;
A
#
# COMPACT_ATOMS: atom_id res chain seq x y z
N MET A 1 32.91 -13.91 9.95
CA MET A 1 32.59 -12.46 9.93
C MET A 1 31.17 -12.29 10.48
N ARG A 2 30.85 -11.16 11.13
CA ARG A 2 29.53 -10.82 11.66
C ARG A 2 29.04 -9.53 11.02
N GLU A 3 27.73 -9.35 10.90
CA GLU A 3 27.09 -8.12 10.40
C GLU A 3 27.61 -7.64 9.02
N TYR A 4 28.10 -8.57 8.20
CA TYR A 4 28.79 -8.28 6.95
C TYR A 4 27.83 -8.04 5.78
N ASP A 5 26.58 -8.44 5.95
CA ASP A 5 25.50 -8.40 4.96
C ASP A 5 24.47 -7.30 5.27
N VAL A 6 24.75 -6.43 6.25
CA VAL A 6 23.93 -5.24 6.54
C VAL A 6 24.15 -4.19 5.46
N PRO A 7 23.10 -3.75 4.73
CA PRO A 7 23.23 -2.68 3.75
C PRO A 7 23.81 -1.40 4.34
N TYR A 8 24.68 -0.74 3.58
CA TYR A 8 25.44 0.41 4.08
C TYR A 8 24.54 1.57 4.57
N TYR A 9 23.54 1.98 3.80
CA TYR A 9 22.66 3.08 4.21
C TYR A 9 21.79 2.69 5.42
N LEU A 10 21.38 1.41 5.53
CA LEU A 10 20.67 0.88 6.70
C LEU A 10 21.56 0.98 7.94
N ARG A 11 22.83 0.58 7.83
CA ARG A 11 23.82 0.75 8.91
C ARG A 11 23.93 2.21 9.35
N VAL A 12 24.06 3.14 8.41
CA VAL A 12 24.11 4.58 8.72
C VAL A 12 22.83 5.05 9.43
N ALA A 13 21.66 4.66 8.95
CA ALA A 13 20.38 5.04 9.54
C ALA A 13 20.17 4.48 10.96
N ILE A 14 20.63 3.26 11.22
CA ILE A 14 20.62 2.66 12.56
C ILE A 14 21.59 3.42 13.48
N ASP A 15 22.87 3.47 13.11
CA ASP A 15 23.94 4.00 13.97
C ASP A 15 23.76 5.50 14.28
N LYS A 16 23.16 6.26 13.35
CA LYS A 16 22.90 7.69 13.51
C LYS A 16 21.48 8.00 14.01
N GLY A 17 20.62 7.01 14.19
CA GLY A 17 19.22 7.22 14.60
C GLY A 17 18.40 8.05 13.60
N ILE A 18 18.72 7.97 12.31
CA ILE A 18 18.05 8.76 11.26
C ILE A 18 16.86 7.96 10.70
N ARG A 19 15.73 8.64 10.49
CA ARG A 19 14.48 8.07 9.96
C ARG A 19 13.88 9.01 8.93
N VAL A 20 13.32 8.45 7.87
CA VAL A 20 12.61 9.25 6.85
C VAL A 20 11.25 9.66 7.41
N GLY A 21 10.83 10.90 7.15
CA GLY A 21 9.54 11.44 7.62
C GLY A 21 9.61 12.23 8.93
N LEU A 22 10.79 12.32 9.55
CA LEU A 22 11.07 13.19 10.69
C LEU A 22 11.81 14.46 10.25
N TRP A 23 11.70 15.51 11.08
CA TRP A 23 12.40 16.77 10.87
C TRP A 23 13.80 16.75 11.48
N TYR A 24 14.78 17.30 10.77
CA TYR A 24 16.17 17.38 11.22
C TYR A 24 16.77 18.74 10.89
N ASP A 25 17.53 19.31 11.84
CA ASP A 25 18.49 20.36 11.55
C ASP A 25 19.79 19.72 11.06
N VAL A 26 20.27 20.15 9.89
CA VAL A 26 21.49 19.64 9.28
C VAL A 26 22.58 20.71 9.37
N CYS A 27 23.67 20.39 10.07
CA CYS A 27 24.86 21.24 10.15
C CYS A 27 26.04 20.52 9.50
N ALA A 28 26.83 21.27 8.71
CA ALA A 28 28.09 20.79 8.14
C ALA A 28 29.22 21.68 8.66
N ASP A 29 30.03 21.16 9.58
CA ASP A 29 31.18 21.86 10.15
C ASP A 29 32.47 21.06 9.91
N ALA A 30 33.50 21.70 9.37
CA ALA A 30 34.80 21.10 9.03
C ALA A 30 34.74 19.75 8.26
N GLY A 31 33.65 19.50 7.51
CA GLY A 31 33.43 18.26 6.76
C GLY A 31 32.69 17.16 7.52
N GLU A 32 32.32 17.40 8.79
CA GLU A 32 31.43 16.54 9.57
C GLU A 32 29.98 17.00 9.41
N ILE A 33 29.09 16.06 9.07
CA ILE A 33 27.65 16.32 8.95
C ILE A 33 26.96 15.79 10.20
N THR A 34 26.26 16.67 10.91
CA THR A 34 25.43 16.32 12.06
C THR A 34 23.97 16.58 11.73
N MET A 35 23.12 15.61 12.06
CA MET A 35 21.66 15.72 11.93
C MET A 35 21.05 15.63 13.33
N THR A 36 20.34 16.68 13.74
CA THR A 36 19.67 16.73 15.05
C THR A 36 18.17 16.73 14.83
N GLN A 37 17.47 15.75 15.40
CA GLN A 37 16.02 15.63 15.25
C GLN A 37 15.30 16.81 15.91
N ARG A 38 14.26 17.31 15.23
CA ARG A 38 13.38 18.40 15.68
C ARG A 38 12.03 17.85 16.14
N GLU A 39 11.97 17.46 17.41
CA GLU A 39 10.76 16.91 18.04
C GLU A 39 9.62 17.92 18.20
N ASP A 40 9.93 19.22 18.13
CA ASP A 40 8.95 20.30 18.15
C ASP A 40 8.09 20.37 16.88
N LEU A 41 8.56 19.77 15.78
CA LEU A 41 7.84 19.72 14.50
C LEU A 41 7.24 18.33 14.30
N VAL A 42 5.93 18.21 14.55
CA VAL A 42 5.19 16.94 14.41
C VAL A 42 4.48 16.82 13.06
N GLN A 43 3.95 17.92 12.54
CA GLN A 43 3.26 17.93 11.26
C GLN A 43 4.26 17.63 10.12
N ARG A 44 3.88 16.75 9.21
CA ARG A 44 4.70 16.40 8.04
C ARG A 44 4.75 17.56 7.06
N ALA A 45 5.84 17.63 6.30
CA ALA A 45 5.88 18.45 5.11
C ALA A 45 4.91 17.89 4.05
N ASP A 46 4.43 18.75 3.17
CA ASP A 46 3.59 18.38 2.04
C ASP A 46 4.49 18.21 0.80
N PRO A 47 4.86 16.98 0.42
CA PRO A 47 5.61 16.76 -0.80
C PRO A 47 4.75 17.04 -2.03
N VAL A 48 5.39 17.39 -3.15
CA VAL A 48 4.72 17.35 -4.45
C VAL A 48 4.51 15.89 -4.82
N VAL A 49 3.24 15.52 -4.99
CA VAL A 49 2.79 14.16 -5.31
C VAL A 49 2.22 14.15 -6.72
N LEU A 50 2.82 13.34 -7.58
CA LEU A 50 2.28 13.01 -8.90
C LEU A 50 1.73 11.58 -8.87
N ALA A 51 0.52 11.32 -9.35
CA ALA A 51 0.05 9.96 -9.60
C ALA A 51 -0.37 9.83 -11.05
N PHE A 52 0.08 8.80 -11.76
CA PHE A 52 -0.27 8.60 -13.18
C PHE A 52 -0.70 7.18 -13.51
N ASP A 53 -1.42 7.08 -14.62
CA ASP A 53 -1.87 5.88 -15.28
C ASP A 53 -1.76 6.07 -16.82
N ILE A 54 -1.62 4.98 -17.58
CA ILE A 54 -1.55 5.03 -19.05
C ILE A 54 -2.59 4.14 -19.71
N GLU A 55 -3.09 4.60 -20.86
CA GLU A 55 -3.91 3.79 -21.75
C GLU A 55 -3.17 3.51 -23.04
N THR A 56 -3.14 2.25 -23.47
CA THR A 56 -2.40 1.80 -24.63
C THR A 56 -3.31 1.14 -25.65
N THR A 57 -2.91 1.17 -26.93
CA THR A 57 -3.52 0.28 -27.91
C THR A 57 -3.24 -1.17 -27.53
N LYS A 58 -4.07 -2.09 -28.03
CA LYS A 58 -3.78 -3.52 -27.97
C LYS A 58 -4.40 -4.26 -29.14
N LEU A 59 -3.82 -5.41 -29.45
CA LEU A 59 -4.46 -6.37 -30.34
C LEU A 59 -5.64 -7.08 -29.64
N PRO A 60 -6.69 -7.47 -30.39
CA PRO A 60 -7.83 -8.20 -29.82
C PRO A 60 -7.41 -9.48 -29.10
N LEU A 61 -7.96 -9.70 -27.91
CA LEU A 61 -7.73 -10.88 -27.05
C LEU A 61 -6.25 -11.10 -26.64
N LYS A 62 -5.40 -10.08 -26.79
CA LYS A 62 -4.00 -10.09 -26.36
C LYS A 62 -3.73 -8.99 -25.33
N PHE A 63 -2.68 -9.20 -24.54
CA PHE A 63 -2.10 -8.12 -23.74
C PHE A 63 -1.40 -7.09 -24.64
N PRO A 64 -1.33 -5.81 -24.22
CA PRO A 64 -0.54 -4.80 -24.91
C PRO A 64 0.94 -5.20 -25.01
N ASP A 65 1.56 -4.92 -26.15
CA ASP A 65 2.99 -5.17 -26.41
C ASP A 65 3.68 -3.86 -26.78
N ALA A 66 4.52 -3.34 -25.90
CA ALA A 66 5.20 -2.05 -26.10
C ALA A 66 6.11 -1.99 -27.34
N SER A 67 6.46 -3.13 -27.95
CA SER A 67 7.21 -3.15 -29.21
C SER A 67 6.36 -2.78 -30.43
N THR A 68 5.04 -2.99 -30.37
CA THR A 68 4.11 -2.78 -31.50
C THR A 68 2.98 -1.80 -31.19
N ASP A 69 2.49 -1.80 -29.97
CA ASP A 69 1.39 -0.95 -29.50
C ASP A 69 1.90 0.44 -29.08
N MET A 70 0.98 1.40 -29.06
CA MET A 70 1.25 2.80 -28.77
C MET A 70 0.50 3.27 -27.51
N ILE A 71 1.05 4.26 -26.83
CA ILE A 71 0.36 5.01 -25.78
C ILE A 71 -0.69 5.92 -26.44
N MET A 72 -1.93 5.79 -26.00
CA MET A 72 -3.07 6.60 -26.44
C MET A 72 -3.27 7.79 -25.52
N MET A 73 -3.13 7.58 -24.21
CA MET A 73 -3.39 8.58 -23.18
C MET A 73 -2.45 8.38 -21.98
N ILE A 74 -2.07 9.49 -21.34
CA ILE A 74 -1.41 9.51 -20.04
C ILE A 74 -2.21 10.44 -19.16
N SER A 75 -2.93 9.89 -18.19
CA SER A 75 -3.66 10.65 -17.18
C SER A 75 -2.84 10.74 -15.91
N TYR A 76 -2.82 11.92 -15.28
CA TYR A 76 -2.10 12.10 -14.03
C TYR A 76 -2.69 13.23 -13.19
N MET A 77 -2.43 13.17 -11.88
CA MET A 77 -2.75 14.23 -10.94
C MET A 77 -1.49 14.73 -10.26
N ILE A 78 -1.38 16.04 -10.06
CA ILE A 78 -0.32 16.69 -9.28
C ILE A 78 -1.01 17.54 -8.20
N ASP A 79 -0.82 17.17 -6.94
CA ASP A 79 -1.37 17.88 -5.77
C ASP A 79 -2.87 18.24 -5.88
N GLY A 80 -3.65 17.36 -6.51
CA GLY A 80 -5.11 17.51 -6.69
C GLY A 80 -5.55 18.15 -8.01
N GLN A 81 -4.63 18.70 -8.80
CA GLN A 81 -4.91 19.13 -10.18
C GLN A 81 -4.68 17.99 -11.15
N GLY A 82 -5.71 17.64 -11.93
CA GLY A 82 -5.63 16.62 -12.97
C GLY A 82 -5.10 17.15 -14.30
N TYR A 83 -4.44 16.27 -15.04
CA TYR A 83 -3.97 16.48 -16.39
C TYR A 83 -4.18 15.21 -17.22
N LEU A 84 -4.46 15.39 -18.50
CA LEU A 84 -4.54 14.29 -19.46
C LEU A 84 -3.78 14.69 -20.71
N ILE A 85 -2.82 13.88 -21.12
CA ILE A 85 -2.14 14.03 -22.41
C ILE A 85 -2.73 12.99 -23.35
N THR A 86 -3.18 13.41 -24.54
CA THR A 86 -3.72 12.50 -25.56
C THR A 86 -2.78 12.42 -26.76
N ASN A 87 -2.73 11.25 -27.39
CA ASN A 87 -2.04 11.02 -28.66
C ASN A 87 -3.04 11.11 -29.82
N ARG A 88 -2.96 12.18 -30.62
CA ARG A 88 -3.88 12.45 -31.74
C ARG A 88 -3.67 11.55 -32.96
N GLU A 89 -2.64 10.71 -33.00
CA GLU A 89 -2.52 9.64 -34.02
C GLU A 89 -3.53 8.52 -33.79
N VAL A 90 -3.99 8.31 -32.55
CA VAL A 90 -4.89 7.21 -32.18
C VAL A 90 -6.26 7.72 -31.73
N VAL A 91 -6.27 8.75 -30.88
CA VAL A 91 -7.51 9.40 -30.45
C VAL A 91 -8.08 10.13 -31.68
N ALA A 92 -9.40 10.09 -31.94
CA ALA A 92 -9.96 10.66 -33.17
C ALA A 92 -10.27 12.17 -33.08
N GLU A 93 -10.62 12.70 -31.90
CA GLU A 93 -10.92 14.13 -31.69
C GLU A 93 -10.13 14.76 -30.54
N ASP A 94 -9.99 16.09 -30.57
CA ASP A 94 -9.40 16.85 -29.47
C ASP A 94 -10.36 16.75 -28.28
N ILE A 95 -9.81 16.44 -27.10
CA ILE A 95 -10.57 16.40 -25.85
C ILE A 95 -10.49 17.77 -25.18
N GLU A 96 -11.64 18.34 -24.81
CA GLU A 96 -11.72 19.60 -24.07
C GLU A 96 -11.52 19.39 -22.56
N ASP A 97 -11.09 20.43 -21.85
CA ASP A 97 -11.00 20.44 -20.38
C ASP A 97 -12.33 20.04 -19.74
N PHE A 98 -12.28 19.11 -18.79
CA PHE A 98 -13.47 18.59 -18.10
C PHE A 98 -13.16 18.24 -16.64
N GLU A 99 -14.21 17.94 -15.89
CA GLU A 99 -14.10 17.55 -14.49
C GLU A 99 -14.61 16.13 -14.29
N TYR A 100 -13.83 15.32 -13.57
CA TYR A 100 -14.22 14.02 -13.04
C TYR A 100 -14.14 14.05 -11.51
N THR A 101 -15.26 14.33 -10.87
CA THR A 101 -15.39 14.42 -9.40
C THR A 101 -16.39 13.36 -8.93
N PRO A 102 -15.96 12.12 -8.61
CA PRO A 102 -16.86 11.02 -8.25
C PRO A 102 -17.55 11.23 -6.90
N THR A 103 -16.91 11.97 -6.00
CA THR A 103 -17.50 12.41 -4.72
C THR A 103 -17.05 13.84 -4.42
N PRO A 104 -17.75 14.60 -3.55
CA PRO A 104 -17.32 15.95 -3.17
C PRO A 104 -15.93 16.03 -2.52
N GLU A 105 -15.39 14.90 -2.04
CA GLU A 105 -14.07 14.82 -1.42
C GLU A 105 -12.95 14.52 -2.45
N PHE A 106 -13.31 13.94 -3.59
CA PHE A 106 -12.37 13.52 -4.63
C PHE A 106 -12.53 14.43 -5.84
N LEU A 107 -11.99 15.64 -5.73
CA LEU A 107 -12.01 16.60 -6.81
C LEU A 107 -11.05 16.16 -7.93
N GLY A 108 -11.50 16.27 -9.17
CA GLY A 108 -10.66 15.99 -10.33
C GLY A 108 -10.93 16.95 -11.47
N PRO A 109 -10.52 18.23 -11.38
CA PRO A 109 -10.47 19.11 -12.54
C PRO A 109 -9.33 18.66 -13.46
N PHE A 110 -9.57 18.47 -14.76
CA PHE A 110 -8.56 18.03 -15.72
C PHE A 110 -8.30 19.08 -16.80
N THR A 111 -7.03 19.45 -16.95
CA THR A 111 -6.52 20.21 -18.10
C THR A 111 -5.93 19.25 -19.12
N ILE A 112 -6.30 19.43 -20.40
CA ILE A 112 -5.98 18.47 -21.46
C ILE A 112 -4.89 19.01 -22.38
N PHE A 113 -3.94 18.15 -22.70
CA PHE A 113 -2.91 18.39 -23.71
C PHE A 113 -3.11 17.43 -24.89
N ASN A 114 -3.69 17.95 -25.97
CA ASN A 114 -3.86 17.19 -27.21
C ASN A 114 -2.58 17.26 -28.05
N GLU A 115 -1.71 16.26 -27.92
CA GLU A 115 -0.40 16.23 -28.58
C GLU A 115 -0.49 15.50 -29.95
N PRO A 116 0.23 15.99 -30.97
CA PRO A 116 0.02 15.55 -32.35
C PRO A 116 0.38 14.07 -32.60
N ASP A 117 1.32 13.52 -31.83
CA ASP A 117 1.85 12.16 -31.98
C ASP A 117 2.33 11.57 -30.63
N GLU A 118 2.61 10.27 -30.59
CA GLU A 118 3.04 9.58 -29.36
C GLU A 118 4.37 10.15 -28.82
N ARG A 119 5.27 10.59 -29.70
CA ARG A 119 6.55 11.18 -29.30
C ARG A 119 6.33 12.47 -28.52
N ALA A 120 5.43 13.33 -29.00
CA ALA A 120 5.05 14.57 -28.33
C ALA A 120 4.31 14.28 -27.02
N THR A 121 3.46 13.25 -26.97
CA THR A 121 2.82 12.78 -25.73
C THR A 121 3.84 12.43 -24.65
N ILE A 122 4.85 11.61 -24.98
CA ILE A 122 5.90 11.20 -24.03
C ILE A 122 6.76 12.40 -23.63
N GLN A 123 7.15 13.26 -24.59
CA GLN A 123 7.97 14.43 -24.29
C GLN A 123 7.23 15.40 -23.35
N ARG A 124 5.95 15.67 -23.60
CA ARG A 124 5.11 16.50 -22.73
C ARG A 124 5.06 15.97 -21.30
N PHE A 125 4.90 14.66 -21.16
CA PHE A 125 4.86 14.01 -19.84
C PHE A 125 6.19 14.18 -19.10
N PHE A 126 7.31 13.94 -19.77
CA PHE A 126 8.64 14.10 -19.17
C PHE A 126 8.98 15.55 -18.84
N ASP A 127 8.63 16.49 -19.71
CA ASP A 127 8.78 17.93 -19.46
C ASP A 127 8.00 18.33 -18.20
N HIS A 128 6.75 17.87 -18.07
CA HIS A 128 5.92 18.22 -16.92
C HIS A 128 6.42 17.57 -15.61
N ILE A 129 6.95 16.35 -15.65
CA ILE A 129 7.66 15.75 -14.49
C ILE A 129 8.84 16.64 -14.07
N CYS A 130 9.61 17.15 -15.03
CA CYS A 130 10.78 18.00 -14.74
C CYS A 130 10.40 19.38 -14.20
N ASP A 131 9.29 19.94 -14.69
CA ASP A 131 8.75 21.23 -14.24
C ASP A 131 8.15 21.12 -12.84
N ALA A 132 7.33 20.10 -12.60
CA ALA A 132 6.64 19.89 -11.32
C ALA A 132 7.59 19.40 -10.21
N ARG A 133 8.67 18.69 -10.57
CA ARG A 133 9.67 18.14 -9.64
C ARG A 133 9.03 17.32 -8.50
N PRO A 134 8.20 16.31 -8.81
CA PRO A 134 7.57 15.51 -7.78
C PRO A 134 8.63 14.81 -6.93
N THR A 135 8.41 14.80 -5.62
CA THR A 135 9.21 14.01 -4.67
C THR A 135 8.59 12.65 -4.40
N VAL A 136 7.31 12.49 -4.75
CA VAL A 136 6.62 11.20 -4.78
C VAL A 136 5.93 11.06 -6.12
N LEU A 137 6.12 9.92 -6.76
CA LEU A 137 5.32 9.50 -7.90
C LEU A 137 4.59 8.21 -7.55
N ALA A 138 3.27 8.18 -7.68
CA ALA A 138 2.43 7.01 -7.43
C ALA A 138 1.86 6.43 -8.73
N THR A 139 1.66 5.12 -8.74
CA THR A 139 1.02 4.38 -9.84
C THR A 139 0.21 3.22 -9.26
N TYR A 140 -0.56 2.53 -10.09
CA TYR A 140 -1.15 1.24 -9.73
C TYR A 140 -0.62 0.15 -10.67
N ASN A 141 0.24 -0.74 -10.18
CA ASN A 141 0.97 -1.74 -10.99
C ASN A 141 2.03 -1.17 -11.96
N GLY A 142 2.49 0.06 -11.71
CA GLY A 142 3.40 0.77 -12.61
C GLY A 142 4.76 0.11 -12.80
N ASP A 143 5.26 -0.65 -11.83
CA ASP A 143 6.51 -1.42 -12.00
C ASP A 143 6.39 -2.50 -13.08
N SER A 144 5.20 -3.09 -13.24
CA SER A 144 4.99 -4.25 -14.13
C SER A 144 4.37 -3.90 -15.47
N PHE A 145 3.79 -2.70 -15.61
CA PHE A 145 3.09 -2.28 -16.82
C PHE A 145 3.47 -0.87 -17.27
N ASP A 146 3.04 0.17 -16.56
CA ASP A 146 3.10 1.56 -17.00
C ASP A 146 4.52 2.03 -17.34
N TRP A 147 5.44 1.90 -16.38
CA TRP A 147 6.82 2.33 -16.60
C TRP A 147 7.57 1.50 -17.65
N PRO A 148 7.52 0.15 -17.65
CA PRO A 148 8.06 -0.65 -18.75
C PRO A 148 7.56 -0.23 -20.13
N PHE A 149 6.28 0.10 -20.23
CA PHE A 149 5.68 0.51 -21.49
C PHE A 149 6.20 1.89 -21.90
N VAL A 150 6.11 2.91 -21.03
CA VAL A 150 6.60 4.26 -21.28
C VAL A 150 8.10 4.26 -21.65
N ASP A 151 8.93 3.54 -20.92
CA ASP A 151 10.38 3.46 -21.16
C ASP A 151 10.68 2.82 -22.53
N THR A 152 9.97 1.74 -22.88
CA THR A 152 10.13 1.08 -24.19
C THR A 152 9.69 1.98 -25.34
N ARG A 153 8.56 2.68 -25.20
CA ARG A 153 8.07 3.63 -26.21
C ARG A 153 8.98 4.85 -26.32
N ALA A 154 9.49 5.38 -25.21
CA ALA A 154 10.44 6.49 -25.22
C ALA A 154 11.71 6.12 -26.01
N ARG A 155 12.26 4.92 -25.77
CA ARG A 155 13.41 4.40 -26.53
C ARG A 155 13.12 4.25 -28.02
N HIS A 156 11.91 3.84 -28.40
CA HIS A 156 11.51 3.74 -29.82
C HIS A 156 11.68 5.09 -30.55
N TYR A 157 11.38 6.21 -29.87
CA TYR A 157 11.56 7.56 -30.40
C TYR A 157 12.93 8.20 -30.11
N GLY A 158 13.89 7.41 -29.62
CA GLY A 158 15.24 7.89 -29.29
C GLY A 158 15.30 8.79 -28.06
N ILE A 159 14.32 8.72 -27.17
CA ILE A 159 14.29 9.45 -25.89
C ILE A 159 14.87 8.54 -24.80
N ASP A 160 15.96 8.97 -24.18
CA ASP A 160 16.51 8.30 -22.99
C ASP A 160 15.77 8.81 -21.75
N MET A 161 14.89 7.96 -21.19
CA MET A 161 14.09 8.30 -20.02
C MET A 161 14.95 8.69 -18.82
N ARG A 162 16.09 8.03 -18.60
CA ARG A 162 16.98 8.33 -17.47
C ARG A 162 17.64 9.68 -17.64
N ALA A 163 18.06 10.01 -18.85
CA ALA A 163 18.62 11.33 -19.13
C ALA A 163 17.55 12.44 -19.03
N ALA A 164 16.31 12.15 -19.44
CA ALA A 164 15.22 13.11 -19.44
C ALA A 164 14.69 13.40 -18.03
N THR A 165 14.42 12.36 -17.22
CA THR A 165 13.68 12.51 -15.94
C THR A 165 14.45 12.01 -14.72
N GLY A 166 15.57 11.31 -14.90
CA GLY A 166 16.33 10.67 -13.82
C GLY A 166 15.78 9.30 -13.40
N TRP A 167 14.68 8.83 -13.99
CA TRP A 167 14.08 7.54 -13.72
C TRP A 167 14.79 6.40 -14.44
N TYR A 168 14.93 5.26 -13.79
CA TYR A 168 15.60 4.10 -14.36
C TYR A 168 15.01 2.79 -13.82
N ARG A 169 15.11 1.74 -14.62
CA ARG A 169 14.85 0.36 -14.17
C ARG A 169 16.06 -0.18 -13.41
N ASP A 170 15.83 -0.71 -12.22
CA ASP A 170 16.88 -1.32 -11.39
C ASP A 170 17.06 -2.82 -11.68
N GLU A 171 17.89 -3.50 -10.89
CA GLU A 171 18.18 -4.93 -11.05
C GLU A 171 17.03 -5.86 -10.64
N ALA A 172 16.02 -5.34 -9.93
CA ALA A 172 14.81 -6.06 -9.53
C ALA A 172 13.65 -5.86 -10.52
N ASP A 173 13.94 -5.27 -11.70
CA ASP A 173 12.95 -4.84 -12.69
C ASP A 173 11.91 -3.85 -12.13
N GLU A 174 12.31 -3.03 -11.15
CA GLU A 174 11.48 -1.95 -10.58
C GLU A 174 11.97 -0.59 -11.09
N TYR A 175 11.05 0.37 -11.23
CA TYR A 175 11.38 1.72 -11.68
C TYR A 175 11.61 2.65 -10.51
N LYS A 176 12.78 3.28 -10.47
CA LYS A 176 13.22 4.11 -9.34
C LYS A 176 13.84 5.40 -9.83
N SER A 177 13.88 6.37 -8.92
CA SER A 177 14.61 7.63 -9.09
C SER A 177 15.36 7.96 -7.80
N ARG A 178 16.36 8.84 -7.89
CA ARG A 178 17.17 9.26 -6.73
C ARG A 178 16.48 10.36 -5.92
N ASN A 179 15.69 11.21 -6.57
CA ASN A 179 15.05 12.39 -5.98
C ASN A 179 13.53 12.26 -5.85
N CYS A 180 12.95 11.17 -6.37
CA CYS A 180 11.53 10.89 -6.32
C CYS A 180 11.32 9.43 -5.92
N VAL A 181 10.50 9.19 -4.90
CA VAL A 181 10.13 7.82 -4.50
C VAL A 181 8.98 7.31 -5.35
N HIS A 182 9.03 6.04 -5.74
CA HIS A 182 8.00 5.42 -6.55
C HIS A 182 7.04 4.60 -5.68
N MET A 183 5.81 5.08 -5.58
CA MET A 183 4.75 4.49 -4.77
C MET A 183 3.81 3.66 -5.63
N ASP A 184 4.22 2.43 -5.97
CA ASP A 184 3.33 1.46 -6.60
C ASP A 184 2.29 0.95 -5.60
N CYS A 185 1.08 1.50 -5.68
CA CYS A 185 -0.02 1.21 -4.76
C CYS A 185 -0.42 -0.27 -4.75
N LEU A 186 -0.17 -1.03 -5.83
CA LEU A 186 -0.48 -2.45 -5.86
C LEU A 186 0.37 -3.24 -4.85
N ARG A 187 1.59 -2.77 -4.53
CA ARG A 187 2.45 -3.38 -3.50
C ARG A 187 1.81 -3.28 -2.12
N TRP A 188 1.30 -2.10 -1.77
CA TRP A 188 0.53 -1.89 -0.55
C TRP A 188 -0.77 -2.71 -0.56
N VAL A 189 -1.47 -2.77 -1.70
CA VAL A 189 -2.70 -3.56 -1.81
C VAL A 189 -2.43 -5.04 -1.49
N LYS A 190 -1.40 -5.63 -2.08
CA LYS A 190 -1.07 -7.04 -1.90
C LYS A 190 -0.63 -7.36 -0.46
N ARG A 191 0.10 -6.45 0.19
CA ARG A 191 0.72 -6.70 1.49
C ARG A 191 -0.16 -6.26 2.67
N ASP A 192 -0.76 -5.08 2.58
CA ASP A 192 -1.27 -4.35 3.75
C ASP A 192 -2.78 -4.04 3.67
N SER A 193 -3.43 -4.17 2.51
CA SER A 193 -4.85 -3.78 2.39
C SER A 193 -5.84 -4.72 3.08
N TYR A 194 -5.40 -5.95 3.39
CA TYR A 194 -6.23 -7.04 3.91
C TYR A 194 -7.36 -7.46 2.97
N LEU A 195 -7.28 -7.10 1.68
CA LEU A 195 -8.24 -7.50 0.65
C LEU A 195 -7.94 -8.90 0.11
N PRO A 196 -8.98 -9.71 -0.18
CA PRO A 196 -8.80 -11.00 -0.81
C PRO A 196 -8.20 -10.82 -2.21
N VAL A 197 -7.41 -11.81 -2.67
CA VAL A 197 -6.67 -11.75 -3.95
C VAL A 197 -7.57 -11.40 -5.13
N GLY A 198 -8.80 -11.92 -5.17
CA GLY A 198 -9.78 -11.62 -6.24
C GLY A 198 -10.32 -10.19 -6.24
N SER A 199 -10.00 -9.37 -5.24
CA SER A 199 -10.43 -7.97 -5.10
C SER A 199 -9.26 -6.99 -5.05
N GLN A 200 -8.11 -7.38 -5.61
CA GLN A 200 -6.89 -6.56 -5.68
C GLN A 200 -6.71 -5.87 -7.04
N GLY A 201 -7.76 -5.75 -7.85
CA GLY A 201 -7.76 -4.87 -9.02
C GLY A 201 -8.18 -3.44 -8.64
N LEU A 202 -7.72 -2.44 -9.39
CA LEU A 202 -7.93 -1.01 -9.08
C LEU A 202 -9.40 -0.71 -8.78
N LYS A 203 -10.32 -1.14 -9.64
CA LYS A 203 -11.77 -0.99 -9.43
C LYS A 203 -12.26 -1.50 -8.07
N ALA A 204 -11.96 -2.76 -7.74
CA ALA A 204 -12.41 -3.37 -6.50
C ALA A 204 -11.80 -2.69 -5.28
N VAL A 205 -10.54 -2.27 -5.38
CA VAL A 205 -9.85 -1.49 -4.34
C VAL A 205 -10.50 -0.12 -4.17
N THR A 206 -10.81 0.59 -5.26
CA THR A 206 -11.51 1.89 -5.23
C THR A 206 -12.87 1.77 -4.57
N THR A 207 -13.68 0.77 -4.92
CA THR A 207 -14.97 0.53 -4.25
C THR A 207 -14.77 0.23 -2.76
N ALA A 208 -13.82 -0.64 -2.40
CA ALA A 208 -13.62 -1.08 -1.02
C ALA A 208 -12.96 -0.03 -0.11
N LYS A 209 -12.09 0.82 -0.65
CA LYS A 209 -11.29 1.78 0.12
C LYS A 209 -11.78 3.23 -0.08
N LEU A 210 -12.14 3.63 -1.29
CA LEU A 210 -12.59 5.00 -1.57
C LEU A 210 -14.11 5.16 -1.53
N GLY A 211 -14.88 4.06 -1.58
CA GLY A 211 -16.32 4.09 -1.35
C GLY A 211 -17.15 4.60 -2.54
N TYR A 212 -16.61 4.59 -3.75
CA TYR A 212 -17.34 4.86 -4.99
C TYR A 212 -17.00 3.82 -6.07
N ASN A 213 -17.85 3.71 -7.09
CA ASN A 213 -17.59 2.84 -8.22
C ASN A 213 -16.94 3.65 -9.35
N PRO A 214 -15.67 3.37 -9.70
CA PRO A 214 -15.02 4.07 -10.82
C PRO A 214 -15.66 3.68 -12.15
N MET A 215 -15.35 4.46 -13.20
CA MET A 215 -15.79 4.12 -14.56
C MET A 215 -15.16 2.80 -15.00
N GLU A 216 -15.86 2.04 -15.84
CA GLU A 216 -15.37 0.76 -16.35
C GLU A 216 -15.62 0.68 -17.85
N ILE A 217 -14.57 0.32 -18.58
CA ILE A 217 -14.60 -0.01 -20.00
C ILE A 217 -14.01 -1.41 -20.13
N ASP A 218 -14.60 -2.25 -20.98
CA ASP A 218 -13.99 -3.54 -21.32
C ASP A 218 -12.65 -3.30 -22.02
N PRO A 219 -11.53 -3.92 -21.59
CA PRO A 219 -10.24 -3.75 -22.24
C PRO A 219 -10.24 -4.01 -23.77
N GLU A 220 -11.15 -4.84 -24.28
CA GLU A 220 -11.30 -5.09 -25.71
C GLU A 220 -11.94 -3.92 -26.48
N ASP A 221 -12.66 -3.04 -25.79
CA ASP A 221 -13.32 -1.89 -26.39
C ASP A 221 -12.43 -0.63 -26.40
N MET A 222 -11.40 -0.56 -25.56
CA MET A 222 -10.58 0.65 -25.36
C MET A 222 -9.95 1.18 -26.65
N THR A 223 -9.30 0.31 -27.45
CA THR A 223 -8.67 0.73 -28.72
C THR A 223 -9.70 1.21 -29.74
N ARG A 224 -10.88 0.60 -29.78
CA ARG A 224 -11.99 1.05 -30.65
C ARG A 224 -12.55 2.39 -30.16
N PHE A 225 -12.69 2.56 -28.85
CA PHE A 225 -13.22 3.79 -28.25
C PHE A 225 -12.33 4.99 -28.49
N ALA A 226 -11.01 4.81 -28.63
CA ALA A 226 -10.13 5.91 -29.05
C ALA A 226 -10.56 6.55 -30.37
N ALA A 227 -11.14 5.78 -31.30
CA ALA A 227 -11.66 6.28 -32.57
C ALA A 227 -13.15 6.66 -32.52
N GLU A 228 -13.98 5.83 -31.87
CA GLU A 228 -15.44 5.96 -31.93
C GLU A 228 -16.04 6.81 -30.80
N GLN A 229 -15.43 6.80 -29.61
CA GLN A 229 -15.94 7.42 -28.38
C GLN A 229 -14.80 7.97 -27.51
N PRO A 230 -13.94 8.85 -28.04
CA PRO A 230 -12.71 9.28 -27.36
C PRO A 230 -12.99 10.04 -26.06
N GLN A 231 -14.08 10.80 -25.95
CA GLN A 231 -14.48 11.44 -24.69
C GLN A 231 -14.79 10.42 -23.57
N THR A 232 -15.43 9.29 -23.90
CA THR A 232 -15.71 8.22 -22.92
C THR A 232 -14.41 7.56 -22.47
N LEU A 233 -13.49 7.29 -23.40
CA LEU A 233 -12.17 6.76 -23.07
C LEU A 233 -11.37 7.73 -22.20
N ALA A 234 -11.42 9.04 -22.49
CA ALA A 234 -10.79 10.07 -21.67
C ALA A 234 -11.36 10.10 -20.25
N GLN A 235 -12.69 9.97 -20.07
CA GLN A 235 -13.32 9.88 -18.75
C GLN A 235 -12.87 8.65 -17.96
N TYR A 236 -12.67 7.51 -18.64
CA TYR A 236 -12.12 6.30 -18.02
C TYR A 236 -10.67 6.50 -17.59
N SER A 237 -9.82 7.02 -18.48
CA SER A 237 -8.41 7.26 -18.20
C SER A 237 -8.21 8.19 -17.00
N VAL A 238 -8.98 9.29 -16.91
CA VAL A 238 -8.88 10.19 -15.75
C VAL A 238 -9.48 9.59 -14.47
N SER A 239 -10.46 8.69 -14.59
CA SER A 239 -11.02 7.96 -13.45
C SER A 239 -9.96 7.12 -12.75
N ASP A 240 -9.07 6.46 -13.50
CA ASP A 240 -7.99 5.64 -12.96
C ASP A 240 -6.88 6.50 -12.31
N ALA A 241 -6.55 7.66 -12.89
CA ALA A 241 -5.65 8.62 -12.23
C ALA A 241 -6.23 9.18 -10.92
N VAL A 242 -7.52 9.54 -10.89
CA VAL A 242 -8.23 9.99 -9.68
C VAL A 242 -8.24 8.90 -8.61
N ALA A 243 -8.60 7.68 -8.98
CA ALA A 243 -8.60 6.54 -8.08
C ALA A 243 -7.20 6.29 -7.49
N THR A 244 -6.17 6.28 -8.33
CA THR A 244 -4.78 6.05 -7.91
C THR A 244 -4.27 7.16 -7.00
N TYR A 245 -4.49 8.43 -7.35
CA TYR A 245 -4.08 9.59 -6.56
C TYR A 245 -4.71 9.58 -5.17
N TYR A 246 -6.03 9.43 -5.07
CA TYR A 246 -6.72 9.47 -3.78
C TYR A 246 -6.52 8.19 -2.96
N LEU A 247 -6.35 7.03 -3.59
CA LEU A 247 -5.92 5.80 -2.89
C LEU A 247 -4.55 6.02 -2.25
N TYR A 248 -3.61 6.58 -3.01
CA TYR A 248 -2.30 6.93 -2.50
C TYR A 248 -2.40 7.91 -1.32
N MET A 249 -3.04 9.07 -1.52
CA MET A 249 -3.08 10.14 -0.52
C MET A 249 -3.79 9.72 0.78
N LYS A 250 -4.88 8.96 0.70
CA LYS A 250 -5.65 8.56 1.89
C LYS A 250 -5.09 7.35 2.62
N TYR A 251 -4.52 6.39 1.90
CA TYR A 251 -4.15 5.10 2.47
C TYR A 251 -2.63 4.90 2.50
N VAL A 252 -1.97 4.99 1.34
CA VAL A 252 -0.57 4.60 1.20
C VAL A 252 0.37 5.65 1.79
N HIS A 253 0.19 6.92 1.45
CA HIS A 253 1.02 8.03 1.89
C HIS A 253 1.14 8.10 3.42
N PRO A 254 0.04 8.25 4.20
CA PRO A 254 0.15 8.36 5.64
C PRO A 254 0.74 7.10 6.27
N PHE A 255 0.40 5.91 5.75
CA PHE A 255 0.86 4.63 6.28
C PHE A 255 2.37 4.44 6.09
N ILE A 256 2.85 4.51 4.84
CA ILE A 256 4.26 4.25 4.51
C ILE A 256 5.18 5.27 5.18
N PHE A 257 4.85 6.56 5.13
CA PHE A 257 5.67 7.57 5.81
C PHE A 257 5.59 7.49 7.34
N SER A 258 4.50 6.98 7.92
CA SER A 258 4.47 6.67 9.37
C SER A 258 5.39 5.52 9.72
N LEU A 259 5.41 4.47 8.91
CA LEU A 259 6.30 3.34 9.12
C LEU A 259 7.77 3.75 8.98
N CYS A 260 8.10 4.65 8.05
CA CYS A 260 9.44 5.20 7.89
C CYS A 260 9.96 5.93 9.13
N ASN A 261 9.08 6.49 9.97
CA ASN A 261 9.48 7.17 11.21
C ASN A 261 10.11 6.22 12.25
N ILE A 262 9.87 4.91 12.14
CA ILE A 262 10.43 3.90 13.06
C ILE A 262 11.33 2.89 12.34
N ILE A 263 11.04 2.59 11.06
CA ILE A 263 11.82 1.67 10.24
C ILE A 263 12.98 2.44 9.58
N PRO A 264 14.25 2.01 9.75
CA PRO A 264 15.44 2.65 9.16
C PRO A 264 15.61 2.37 7.66
N LEU A 265 14.53 2.46 6.87
CA LEU A 265 14.51 2.23 5.43
C LEU A 265 13.91 3.43 4.70
N ASN A 266 14.18 3.54 3.40
CA ASN A 266 13.52 4.54 2.57
C ASN A 266 12.07 4.13 2.24
N PRO A 267 11.23 5.07 1.77
CA PRO A 267 9.83 4.78 1.50
C PRO A 267 9.60 3.71 0.43
N ASP A 268 10.44 3.65 -0.61
CA ASP A 268 10.37 2.62 -1.66
C ASP A 268 10.52 1.21 -1.10
N GLU A 269 11.47 1.01 -0.18
CA GLU A 269 11.72 -0.27 0.45
C GLU A 269 10.70 -0.60 1.54
N VAL A 270 10.25 0.39 2.30
CA VAL A 270 9.16 0.20 3.27
C VAL A 270 7.89 -0.25 2.56
N LEU A 271 7.63 0.22 1.33
CA LEU A 271 6.51 -0.24 0.52
C LEU A 271 6.71 -1.65 -0.05
N ARG A 272 7.91 -1.98 -0.50
CA ARG A 272 8.15 -3.18 -1.32
C ARG A 272 8.63 -4.42 -0.56
N LYS A 273 9.39 -4.26 0.53
CA LYS A 273 9.93 -5.40 1.27
C LYS A 273 8.82 -6.18 1.98
N GLY A 274 9.04 -7.48 2.16
CA GLY A 274 8.15 -8.31 2.96
C GLY A 274 8.09 -7.83 4.42
N SER A 275 6.94 -8.01 5.07
CA SER A 275 6.74 -7.63 6.47
C SER A 275 7.77 -8.27 7.41
N GLY A 276 8.19 -9.51 7.13
CA GLY A 276 9.28 -10.16 7.87
C GLY A 276 10.59 -9.39 7.84
N THR A 277 10.97 -8.81 6.70
CA THR A 277 12.17 -7.97 6.58
C THR A 277 12.00 -6.63 7.31
N LEU A 278 10.79 -6.06 7.31
CA LEU A 278 10.51 -4.87 8.11
C LEU A 278 10.71 -5.16 9.61
N CYS A 279 10.19 -6.29 10.09
CA CYS A 279 10.42 -6.75 11.46
C CYS A 279 11.92 -6.99 11.76
N GLU A 280 12.67 -7.61 10.83
CA GLU A 280 14.11 -7.79 10.95
C GLU A 280 14.82 -6.45 11.18
N THR A 281 14.50 -5.42 10.38
CA THR A 281 15.12 -4.10 10.54
C THR A 281 14.78 -3.40 11.85
N LEU A 282 13.56 -3.56 12.36
CA LEU A 282 13.18 -3.06 13.69
C LEU A 282 13.96 -3.78 14.80
N LEU A 283 14.09 -5.10 14.72
CA LEU A 283 14.87 -5.89 15.67
C LEU A 283 16.37 -5.54 15.64
N MET A 284 16.91 -5.21 14.46
CA MET A 284 18.30 -4.75 14.32
C MET A 284 18.53 -3.42 15.06
N VAL A 285 17.55 -2.50 15.03
CA VAL A 285 17.62 -1.23 15.79
C VAL A 285 17.65 -1.52 17.29
N GLU A 286 16.74 -2.36 17.78
CA GLU A 286 16.70 -2.72 19.21
C GLU A 286 17.95 -3.46 19.66
N ALA A 287 18.47 -4.39 18.85
CA ALA A 287 19.71 -5.10 19.13
C ALA A 287 20.90 -4.13 19.21
N TYR A 288 21.00 -3.18 18.27
CA TYR A 288 22.03 -2.15 18.29
C TYR A 288 21.95 -1.28 19.55
N ASN A 289 20.76 -0.80 19.90
CA ASN A 289 20.53 0.01 21.10
C ASN A 289 20.86 -0.74 22.39
N ALA A 290 20.59 -2.06 22.43
CA ALA A 290 20.92 -2.94 23.54
C ALA A 290 22.39 -3.41 23.53
N ASN A 291 23.20 -2.97 22.57
CA ASN A 291 24.59 -3.42 22.36
C ASN A 291 24.71 -4.96 22.22
N VAL A 292 23.76 -5.56 21.49
CA VAL A 292 23.71 -6.99 21.16
C VAL A 292 24.12 -7.17 19.70
N ALA A 293 25.15 -8.00 19.47
CA ALA A 293 25.61 -8.31 18.12
C ALA A 293 24.52 -9.02 17.30
N ILE A 294 24.27 -8.53 16.08
CA ILE A 294 23.24 -9.08 15.20
C ILE A 294 23.72 -10.45 14.68
N PRO A 295 22.94 -11.53 14.87
CA PRO A 295 23.29 -12.84 14.34
C PRO A 295 23.38 -12.83 12.82
N ASN A 296 24.21 -13.72 12.25
CA ASN A 296 24.19 -13.95 10.81
C ASN A 296 22.85 -14.55 10.40
N LYS A 297 22.43 -14.29 9.15
CA LYS A 297 21.25 -14.92 8.57
C LYS A 297 21.29 -16.44 8.71
N HIS A 298 20.13 -17.02 8.99
CA HIS A 298 19.99 -18.46 9.06
C HIS A 298 20.31 -19.08 7.70
N ALA A 299 21.09 -20.16 7.70
CA ALA A 299 21.35 -20.97 6.53
C ALA A 299 20.85 -22.37 6.84
N ASP A 300 19.86 -22.82 6.08
CA ASP A 300 19.34 -24.17 6.24
C ASP A 300 20.43 -25.21 5.92
N PRO A 301 20.58 -26.25 6.76
CA PRO A 301 21.47 -27.35 6.46
C PRO A 301 20.96 -28.08 5.21
N ALA A 302 21.88 -28.55 4.37
CA ALA A 302 21.56 -29.19 3.08
C ALA A 302 20.69 -30.44 3.24
N GLU A 303 20.88 -31.19 4.32
CA GLU A 303 20.10 -32.40 4.63
C GLU A 303 19.83 -32.45 6.13
N ARG A 304 18.60 -32.81 6.50
CA ARG A 304 18.20 -33.13 7.88
C ARG A 304 17.66 -34.55 7.90
N SER A 305 18.03 -35.33 8.90
CA SER A 305 17.52 -36.69 9.08
C SER A 305 16.87 -36.84 10.45
N TRP A 306 15.73 -37.52 10.50
CA TRP A 306 15.06 -37.89 11.74
C TRP A 306 14.72 -39.38 11.73
N ASP A 307 15.14 -40.09 12.78
CA ASP A 307 14.98 -41.55 12.93
C ASP A 307 15.43 -42.36 11.70
N GLY A 308 16.56 -41.98 11.09
CA GLY A 308 17.10 -42.64 9.89
C GLY A 308 16.41 -42.30 8.57
N HIS A 309 15.41 -41.41 8.58
CA HIS A 309 14.70 -40.94 7.37
C HIS A 309 15.12 -39.51 7.05
N LEU A 310 15.24 -39.19 5.76
CA LEU A 310 15.47 -37.82 5.30
C LEU A 310 14.20 -36.99 5.54
N VAL A 311 14.36 -35.82 6.14
CA VAL A 311 13.27 -34.86 6.37
C VAL A 311 13.14 -33.98 5.14
N GLU A 312 12.03 -34.10 4.43
CA GLU A 312 11.72 -33.26 3.26
C GLU A 312 11.34 -31.83 3.68
N THR A 313 10.55 -31.68 4.74
CA THR A 313 10.15 -30.38 5.30
C THR A 313 9.96 -30.51 6.80
N GLU A 314 10.55 -29.57 7.55
CA GLU A 314 10.39 -29.47 8.99
C GLU A 314 9.51 -28.26 9.30
N THR A 315 8.42 -28.48 10.04
CA THR A 315 7.50 -27.43 10.47
C THR A 315 6.88 -27.78 11.82
N TYR A 316 6.11 -26.87 12.38
CA TYR A 316 5.39 -27.05 13.64
C TYR A 316 3.87 -27.11 13.40
N VAL A 317 3.13 -27.66 14.34
CA VAL A 317 1.66 -27.63 14.31
C VAL A 317 1.19 -26.18 14.39
N GLY A 318 0.46 -25.75 13.36
CA GLY A 318 -0.04 -24.37 13.24
C GLY A 318 -1.33 -24.11 14.02
N GLY A 319 -2.16 -23.20 13.51
CA GLY A 319 -3.45 -22.88 14.11
C GLY A 319 -4.45 -24.04 14.04
N HIS A 320 -5.29 -24.15 15.07
CA HIS A 320 -6.39 -25.11 15.14
C HIS A 320 -7.64 -24.52 14.47
N VAL A 321 -8.23 -25.23 13.51
CA VAL A 321 -9.42 -24.78 12.77
C VAL A 321 -10.49 -25.85 12.80
N GLU A 322 -11.67 -25.50 13.30
CA GLU A 322 -12.83 -26.39 13.36
C GLU A 322 -14.09 -25.69 12.82
N ALA A 323 -14.84 -26.42 11.98
CA ALA A 323 -16.19 -26.05 11.58
C ALA A 323 -17.16 -27.02 12.25
N LEU A 324 -17.60 -26.69 13.47
CA LEU A 324 -18.44 -27.56 14.31
C LEU A 324 -19.83 -27.76 13.72
N GLU A 325 -20.43 -26.67 13.23
CA GLU A 325 -21.77 -26.67 12.64
C GLU A 325 -21.81 -25.75 11.42
N ALA A 326 -22.65 -26.10 10.45
CA ALA A 326 -22.93 -25.30 9.27
C ALA A 326 -24.44 -25.08 9.15
N GLY A 327 -24.86 -23.89 8.73
CA GLY A 327 -26.27 -23.56 8.60
C GLY A 327 -26.56 -22.07 8.64
N VAL A 328 -27.85 -21.74 8.62
CA VAL A 328 -28.33 -20.36 8.78
C VAL A 328 -28.70 -20.16 10.24
N PHE A 329 -27.87 -19.41 10.95
CA PHE A 329 -28.12 -19.00 12.34
C PHE A 329 -28.54 -17.54 12.34
N ARG A 330 -29.74 -17.25 12.88
CA ARG A 330 -30.30 -15.89 12.92
C ARG A 330 -30.96 -15.63 14.26
N SER A 331 -30.91 -14.37 14.69
CA SER A 331 -31.52 -13.93 15.95
C SER A 331 -33.05 -14.03 15.98
N ASP A 332 -33.70 -14.11 14.82
CA ASP A 332 -35.16 -14.24 14.68
C ASP A 332 -35.63 -15.67 14.39
N ILE A 333 -34.72 -16.65 14.44
CA ILE A 333 -35.04 -18.07 14.30
C ILE A 333 -34.72 -18.76 15.61
N ASN A 334 -35.70 -19.43 16.21
CA ASN A 334 -35.49 -20.19 17.43
C ASN A 334 -34.50 -21.33 17.18
N MET A 335 -33.52 -21.46 18.07
CA MET A 335 -32.52 -22.53 18.04
C MET A 335 -32.66 -23.39 19.28
N HIS A 336 -32.41 -24.68 19.13
CA HIS A 336 -32.45 -25.60 20.24
C HIS A 336 -31.09 -25.65 20.93
N PHE A 337 -31.02 -25.21 22.17
CA PHE A 337 -29.82 -25.32 23.00
C PHE A 337 -29.95 -26.52 23.94
N ARG A 338 -28.86 -27.28 24.08
CA ARG A 338 -28.71 -28.27 25.14
C ARG A 338 -27.62 -27.78 26.08
N VAL A 339 -28.02 -27.11 27.14
CA VAL A 339 -27.10 -26.60 28.16
C VAL A 339 -26.76 -27.74 29.13
N GLU A 340 -25.49 -27.85 29.50
CA GLU A 340 -25.03 -28.79 30.53
C GLU A 340 -25.06 -28.08 31.90
N PRO A 341 -25.88 -28.54 32.88
CA PRO A 341 -26.02 -27.87 34.17
C PRO A 341 -24.71 -27.71 34.95
N GLU A 342 -23.78 -28.67 34.80
CA GLU A 342 -22.45 -28.60 35.41
C GLU A 342 -21.63 -27.41 34.90
N GLY A 343 -21.85 -26.99 33.65
CA GLY A 343 -21.23 -25.80 33.08
C GLY A 343 -21.78 -24.51 33.71
N ALA A 344 -23.11 -24.41 33.83
CA ALA A 344 -23.77 -23.26 34.46
C ALA A 344 -23.36 -23.09 35.94
N GLN A 345 -23.33 -24.18 36.70
CA GLN A 345 -22.88 -24.16 38.10
C GLN A 345 -21.43 -23.67 38.22
N ARG A 346 -20.53 -24.13 37.33
CA ARG A 346 -19.14 -23.68 37.34
C ARG A 346 -19.01 -22.17 37.11
N LEU A 347 -19.82 -21.61 36.21
CA LEU A 347 -19.84 -20.17 35.95
C LEU A 347 -20.36 -19.38 37.17
N LEU A 348 -21.37 -19.90 37.87
CA LEU A 348 -21.85 -19.31 39.13
C LEU A 348 -20.77 -19.31 40.21
N ASP A 349 -20.07 -20.44 40.37
CA ASP A 349 -19.00 -20.60 41.37
C ASP A 349 -17.82 -19.65 41.09
N GLU A 350 -17.56 -19.34 39.81
CA GLU A 350 -16.47 -18.45 39.37
C GLU A 350 -16.91 -16.98 39.20
N LEU A 351 -18.19 -16.66 39.35
CA LEU A 351 -18.78 -15.37 38.97
C LEU A 351 -18.09 -14.18 39.65
N ASP A 352 -17.89 -14.24 40.97
CA ASP A 352 -17.25 -13.14 41.72
C ASP A 352 -15.81 -12.89 41.26
N ARG A 353 -15.09 -13.98 40.95
CA ARG A 353 -13.72 -13.89 40.44
C ARG A 353 -13.69 -13.28 39.04
N ALA A 354 -14.61 -13.68 38.17
CA ALA A 354 -14.73 -13.16 36.82
C ALA A 354 -15.10 -11.67 36.81
N LEU A 355 -16.07 -11.25 37.64
CA LEU A 355 -16.46 -9.85 37.75
C LEU A 355 -15.33 -8.98 38.30
N LYS A 356 -14.63 -9.46 39.34
CA LYS A 356 -13.45 -8.77 39.87
C LYS A 356 -12.35 -8.62 38.81
N PHE A 357 -12.09 -9.67 38.02
CA PHE A 357 -11.14 -9.61 36.92
C PHE A 357 -11.56 -8.57 35.86
N SER A 358 -12.85 -8.54 35.50
CA SER A 358 -13.36 -7.58 34.52
C SER A 358 -13.21 -6.12 34.98
N ILE A 359 -13.40 -5.87 36.28
CA ILE A 359 -13.28 -4.54 36.86
C ILE A 359 -11.81 -4.14 37.01
N GLU A 360 -11.00 -4.99 37.64
CA GLU A 360 -9.63 -4.65 38.03
C GLU A 360 -8.62 -4.78 36.88
N VAL A 361 -8.79 -5.78 36.03
CA VAL A 361 -7.83 -6.09 34.97
C VAL A 361 -8.30 -5.54 33.64
N GLU A 362 -9.53 -5.84 33.20
CA GLU A 362 -10.00 -5.42 31.87
C GLU A 362 -10.34 -3.92 31.84
N SER A 363 -10.97 -3.41 32.90
CA SER A 363 -11.39 -2.02 32.98
C SER A 363 -10.39 -1.11 33.70
N ASN A 364 -9.36 -1.69 34.33
CA ASN A 364 -8.37 -0.98 35.15
C ASN A 364 -9.02 -0.04 36.20
N ARG A 365 -10.08 -0.52 36.86
CA ARG A 365 -10.79 0.20 37.92
C ARG A 365 -10.68 -0.55 39.24
N ARG A 366 -10.85 0.16 40.35
CA ARG A 366 -10.86 -0.49 41.66
C ARG A 366 -12.27 -0.97 41.96
N LEU A 367 -12.39 -2.16 42.53
CA LEU A 367 -13.67 -2.74 42.92
C LEU A 367 -14.47 -1.83 43.87
N GLU A 368 -13.78 -1.10 44.73
CA GLU A 368 -14.37 -0.14 45.68
C GLU A 368 -15.09 1.05 45.03
N ASP A 369 -14.76 1.36 43.76
CA ASP A 369 -15.38 2.45 43.01
C ASP A 369 -16.66 1.99 42.26
N ILE A 370 -17.07 0.72 42.42
CA ILE A 370 -18.22 0.12 41.73
C ILE A 370 -19.44 0.07 42.65
N GLU A 371 -20.42 0.92 42.38
CA GLU A 371 -21.61 1.09 43.22
C GLU A 371 -22.67 -0.01 43.01
N ASN A 372 -22.71 -0.62 41.82
CA ASN A 372 -23.74 -1.57 41.40
C ASN A 372 -23.23 -3.03 41.30
N TYR A 373 -22.14 -3.36 41.98
CA TYR A 373 -21.53 -4.69 41.90
C TYR A 373 -22.53 -5.80 42.27
N ASP A 374 -23.13 -5.69 43.45
CA ASP A 374 -24.07 -6.70 43.95
C ASP A 374 -25.32 -6.84 43.08
N GLU A 375 -25.79 -5.72 42.51
CA GLU A 375 -26.94 -5.70 41.59
C GLU A 375 -26.63 -6.50 40.32
N ILE A 376 -25.52 -6.18 39.65
CA ILE A 376 -25.14 -6.85 38.40
C ILE A 376 -24.78 -8.30 38.63
N ARG A 377 -24.04 -8.61 39.71
CA ARG A 377 -23.77 -9.99 40.14
C ARG A 377 -25.06 -10.78 40.32
N GLY A 378 -26.05 -10.21 41.03
CA GLY A 378 -27.34 -10.84 41.26
C GLY A 378 -28.12 -11.09 39.96
N GLN A 379 -28.13 -10.12 39.04
CA GLN A 379 -28.80 -10.27 37.74
C GLN A 379 -28.17 -11.37 36.89
N ILE A 380 -26.84 -11.48 36.87
CA ILE A 380 -26.13 -12.52 36.13
C ILE A 380 -26.38 -13.89 36.76
N ALA A 381 -26.27 -13.99 38.09
CA ALA A 381 -26.53 -15.23 38.81
C ALA A 381 -27.94 -15.76 38.54
N ALA A 382 -28.96 -14.91 38.63
CA ALA A 382 -30.35 -15.29 38.38
C ALA A 382 -30.58 -15.82 36.94
N ARG A 383 -29.88 -15.26 35.94
CA ARG A 383 -29.97 -15.77 34.56
C ARG A 383 -29.27 -17.10 34.37
N LEU A 384 -28.12 -17.31 35.04
CA LEU A 384 -27.41 -18.59 35.00
C LEU A 384 -28.18 -19.70 35.71
N GLU A 385 -28.94 -19.38 36.76
CA GLU A 385 -29.83 -20.31 37.46
C GLU A 385 -31.07 -20.70 36.64
N ASP A 386 -31.46 -19.89 35.65
CA ASP A 386 -32.62 -20.13 34.76
C ASP A 386 -32.26 -20.92 33.48
N LEU A 387 -30.96 -21.08 33.18
CA LEU A 387 -30.43 -21.89 32.07
C LEU A 387 -30.41 -23.39 32.40
#